data_AF-A0A841E2U6-F1
#
_entry.id   AF-A0A841E2U6-F1
#
_cell.length_a   1.000
_cell.length_b   1.000
_cell.length_c   1.000
_cell.angle_alpha   90.00
_cell.angle_beta   90.00
_cell.angle_gamma   90.00
#
_symmetry.space_group_name_H-M   'P 1'
#
loop_
_entity.id
_entity.type
_entity.pdbx_description
1 polymer ?
#
loop_
_entity_poly.entity_id
_entity_poly.type
_entity_poly.pdbx_seq_one_letter_code
_entity_poly.pdbx_strand_id
1 'polypeptide(L)'
;MNISLRKTRAAVDHALRDAKTDAAHLRLLDLLHALKAYETAVATDPAEVGTRLERLRTATARVVGGARSAGPVPAPPAATVSELDEELAGALWNAHGREPELLGA
;
A
#
# COMPACT_ATOMS: atom_id res chain seq x y z
N MET A 1 3.03 -20.33 -3.08
CA MET A 1 2.00 -19.35 -2.67
C MET A 1 2.42 -18.00 -3.26
N ASN A 2 1.59 -17.36 -4.09
CA ASN A 2 1.96 -16.08 -4.71
C ASN A 2 1.61 -14.96 -3.72
N ILE A 3 2.61 -14.46 -3.01
CA ILE A 3 2.44 -13.48 -1.93
C ILE A 3 2.58 -12.09 -2.55
N SER A 4 1.49 -11.58 -3.11
CA SER A 4 1.48 -10.28 -3.75
C SER A 4 0.24 -9.50 -3.40
N LEU A 5 0.43 -8.23 -3.07
CA LEU A 5 -0.63 -7.27 -2.76
C LEU A 5 -1.05 -6.58 -4.07
N ARG A 6 -1.78 -7.33 -4.91
CA ARG A 6 -2.09 -6.94 -6.29
C ARG A 6 -3.05 -5.77 -6.34
N LYS A 7 -4.05 -5.72 -5.45
CA LYS A 7 -5.04 -4.63 -5.40
C LYS A 7 -4.37 -3.33 -4.99
N THR A 8 -3.51 -3.40 -3.98
CA THR A 8 -2.70 -2.27 -3.52
C THR A 8 -1.83 -1.75 -4.66
N ARG A 9 -1.12 -2.64 -5.38
CA ARG A 9 -0.31 -2.24 -6.53
C ARG A 9 -1.12 -1.53 -7.61
N ALA A 10 -2.30 -2.06 -7.95
CA ALA A 10 -3.18 -1.44 -8.95
C ALA A 10 -3.65 -0.04 -8.53
N ALA A 11 -3.98 0.16 -7.25
CA ALA A 11 -4.37 1.46 -6.71
C ALA A 11 -3.21 2.47 -6.77
N VAL A 12 -1.98 2.05 -6.43
CA VAL A 12 -0.79 2.90 -6.52
C VAL A 12 -0.46 3.27 -7.96
N ASP A 13 -0.52 2.31 -8.89
CA ASP A 13 -0.26 2.55 -10.31
C ASP A 13 -1.29 3.52 -10.91
N HIS A 14 -2.55 3.43 -10.49
CA HIS A 14 -3.57 4.40 -10.87
C HIS A 14 -3.25 5.79 -10.31
N ALA A 15 -2.99 5.91 -9.02
CA ALA A 15 -2.65 7.19 -8.39
C ALA A 15 -1.37 7.82 -8.98
N LEU A 16 -0.41 7.02 -9.45
CA LEU A 16 0.79 7.51 -10.14
C LEU A 16 0.48 8.18 -11.47
N ARG A 17 -0.50 7.66 -12.22
CA ARG A 17 -0.93 8.25 -13.50
C ARG A 17 -1.61 9.60 -13.31
N ASP A 18 -2.28 9.77 -12.17
CA ASP A 18 -3.05 10.99 -11.85
C ASP A 18 -2.28 11.98 -10.96
N ALA A 19 -1.05 11.65 -10.54
CA ALA A 19 -0.25 12.47 -9.64
C ALA A 19 0.12 13.83 -10.26
N LYS A 20 -0.42 14.92 -9.69
CA LYS A 20 -0.24 16.29 -10.20
C LYS A 20 1.00 17.03 -9.67
N THR A 21 1.75 16.41 -8.74
CA THR A 21 2.90 17.04 -8.09
C THR A 21 4.03 16.05 -7.89
N ASP A 22 5.28 16.52 -7.98
CA ASP A 22 6.47 15.70 -7.72
C ASP A 22 6.46 15.13 -6.30
N ALA A 23 5.97 15.90 -5.33
CA ALA A 23 5.86 15.44 -3.94
C ALA A 23 4.87 14.27 -3.78
N ALA A 24 3.76 14.27 -4.52
CA ALA A 24 2.84 13.14 -4.54
C ALA A 24 3.47 11.94 -5.25
N HIS A 25 4.14 12.17 -6.38
CA HIS A 25 4.82 11.14 -7.16
C HIS A 25 5.90 10.42 -6.33
N LEU A 26 6.75 11.16 -5.61
CA LEU A 26 7.80 10.60 -4.75
C LEU A 26 7.21 9.77 -3.59
N ARG A 27 6.07 10.15 -3.01
CA ARG A 27 5.41 9.36 -1.96
C ARG A 27 4.85 8.06 -2.51
N LEU A 28 4.28 8.08 -3.72
CA LEU A 28 3.78 6.88 -4.38
C LEU A 28 4.93 5.93 -4.75
N LEU A 29 6.09 6.45 -5.16
CA LEU A 29 7.30 5.64 -5.36
C LEU A 29 7.84 5.04 -4.06
N ASP A 30 7.86 5.79 -2.95
CA ASP A 30 8.23 5.25 -1.62
C ASP A 30 7.28 4.11 -1.20
N LEU A 31 5.98 4.26 -1.48
CA LEU A 31 5.00 3.20 -1.25
C LEU A 31 5.26 1.95 -2.12
N LEU A 32 5.58 2.09 -3.40
CA LEU A 32 5.96 0.95 -4.25
C LEU A 32 7.22 0.23 -3.72
N HIS A 33 8.21 0.98 -3.23
CA HIS A 33 9.41 0.39 -2.64
C HIS A 33 9.10 -0.36 -1.33
N ALA A 34 8.27 0.23 -0.46
CA ALA A 34 7.84 -0.41 0.79
C ALA A 34 7.02 -1.69 0.50
N LEU A 35 6.14 -1.64 -0.50
CA LEU A 35 5.36 -2.78 -0.96
C LEU A 35 6.27 -3.92 -1.42
N LYS A 36 7.20 -3.63 -2.32
CA LYS A 36 8.14 -4.64 -2.84
C LYS A 36 8.99 -5.25 -1.72
N ALA A 37 9.46 -4.43 -0.79
CA ALA A 37 10.23 -4.88 0.37
C ALA A 37 9.44 -5.84 1.28
N TYR A 38 8.15 -5.57 1.51
CA TYR A 38 7.27 -6.46 2.25
C TYR A 38 7.05 -7.78 1.49
N GLU A 39 6.68 -7.74 0.21
CA GLU A 39 6.50 -8.94 -0.62
C GLU A 39 7.76 -9.83 -0.61
N THR A 40 8.95 -9.22 -0.69
CA THR A 40 10.24 -9.93 -0.59
C THR A 40 10.46 -10.52 0.80
N ALA A 41 10.22 -9.77 1.88
CA ALA A 41 10.41 -10.28 3.25
C ALA A 41 9.51 -11.48 3.54
N VAL A 42 8.23 -11.44 3.15
CA VAL A 42 7.35 -12.59 3.36
C VAL A 42 7.83 -13.83 2.58
N ALA A 43 8.47 -13.65 1.43
CA ALA A 43 9.00 -14.75 0.64
C ALA A 43 10.36 -15.29 1.13
N THR A 44 11.18 -14.47 1.80
CA THR A 44 12.62 -14.78 1.99
C THR A 44 13.12 -14.63 3.43
N ASP A 45 12.49 -13.79 4.25
CA ASP A 45 12.94 -13.48 5.61
C ASP A 45 11.75 -13.15 6.53
N PRO A 46 11.20 -14.16 7.25
CA PRO A 46 10.12 -13.98 8.20
C PRO A 46 10.42 -13.01 9.35
N ALA A 47 11.68 -12.84 9.74
CA ALA A 47 12.04 -11.96 10.86
C ALA A 47 11.86 -10.47 10.49
N GLU A 48 12.03 -10.14 9.21
CA GLU A 48 11.89 -8.77 8.69
C GLU A 48 10.43 -8.39 8.41
N VAL A 49 9.49 -9.35 8.34
CA VAL A 49 8.09 -9.12 7.92
C VAL A 49 7.41 -8.03 8.75
N GLY A 50 7.56 -8.05 10.07
CA GLY A 50 6.96 -7.04 10.95
C GLY A 50 7.47 -5.63 10.65
N THR A 51 8.79 -5.47 10.52
CA THR A 51 9.41 -4.18 10.19
C THR A 51 8.98 -3.67 8.81
N ARG A 52 8.91 -4.56 7.80
CA ARG A 52 8.49 -4.17 6.45
C ARG A 52 7.00 -3.84 6.38
N LEU A 53 6.17 -4.54 7.15
CA LEU A 53 4.74 -4.26 7.27
C LEU A 53 4.48 -2.86 7.85
N GLU A 54 5.17 -2.51 8.94
CA GLU A 54 5.04 -1.18 9.55
C GLU A 54 5.50 -0.06 8.60
N ARG A 55 6.58 -0.31 7.84
CA ARG A 55 7.04 0.62 6.80
C ARG A 55 6.01 0.78 5.68
N LEU A 56 5.40 -0.32 5.22
CA LEU A 56 4.34 -0.29 4.21
C LEU A 56 3.13 0.53 4.69
N ARG A 57 2.63 0.26 5.90
CA ARG A 57 1.51 1.01 6.50
C ARG A 57 1.82 2.50 6.65
N THR A 58 3.06 2.84 7.03
CA THR A 58 3.51 4.23 7.14
C THR A 58 3.55 4.93 5.78
N ALA A 59 4.06 4.26 4.74
CA ALA A 59 4.10 4.81 3.39
C ALA A 59 2.67 5.03 2.85
N THR A 60 1.75 4.09 3.07
CA THR A 60 0.34 4.24 2.69
C THR A 60 -0.29 5.43 3.38
N ALA A 61 -0.08 5.62 4.69
CA ALA A 61 -0.64 6.76 5.41
C ALA A 61 -0.14 8.12 4.90
N ARG A 62 1.13 8.21 4.49
CA ARG A 62 1.69 9.42 3.86
C ARG A 62 1.07 9.73 2.49
N VAL A 63 0.68 8.69 1.75
CA VAL A 63 -0.04 8.84 0.48
C VAL A 63 -1.49 9.24 0.71
N VAL A 64 -2.15 8.69 1.73
CA VAL A 64 -3.57 8.94 2.05
C VAL A 64 -3.79 10.31 2.70
N GLY A 65 -3.02 10.68 3.72
CA GLY A 65 -3.21 11.95 4.45
C GLY A 65 -2.15 13.02 4.15
N GLY A 66 -1.30 12.79 3.15
CA GLY A 66 -0.23 13.71 2.77
C GLY A 66 0.91 13.80 3.80
N ALA A 67 1.78 14.82 3.66
CA ALA A 67 2.96 15.00 4.52
C ALA A 67 2.65 15.19 6.02
N ARG A 68 1.40 15.50 6.37
CA ARG A 68 0.99 15.69 7.77
C ARG A 68 0.50 14.42 8.46
N SER A 69 0.24 13.34 7.71
CA SER A 69 -0.09 12.06 8.33
C SER A 69 1.15 11.42 8.92
N ALA A 70 1.26 11.52 10.25
CA ALA A 70 2.28 10.88 11.06
C ALA A 70 1.65 9.72 11.84
N GLY A 71 1.47 8.58 11.18
CA GLY A 71 1.00 7.36 11.82
C GLY A 71 0.71 6.27 10.79
N PRO A 72 1.01 4.99 11.06
CA PRO A 72 0.69 3.89 10.14
C PRO A 72 -0.82 3.77 9.94
N VAL A 73 -1.24 3.33 8.75
CA VAL A 73 -2.63 2.89 8.54
C VAL A 73 -2.90 1.73 9.51
N PRO A 74 -3.89 1.86 10.42
CA PRO A 74 -4.21 0.80 11.35
C PRO A 74 -4.77 -0.39 10.57
N ALA A 75 -4.17 -1.55 10.78
CA ALA A 75 -4.63 -2.83 10.26
C ALA A 75 -4.48 -3.86 11.40
N PRO A 76 -5.45 -4.77 11.57
CA PRO A 76 -5.41 -5.73 12.67
C PRO A 76 -4.12 -6.58 12.59
N PRO A 77 -3.53 -6.95 13.73
CA PRO A 77 -2.23 -7.65 13.80
C PRO A 77 -2.27 -9.07 13.21
N ALA A 78 -3.45 -9.59 12.87
CA ALA A 78 -3.67 -10.94 12.33
C ALA A 78 -4.25 -10.95 10.90
N ALA A 79 -4.14 -9.85 10.15
CA ALA A 79 -4.62 -9.81 8.76
C ALA A 79 -3.81 -10.78 7.89
N THR A 80 -4.50 -11.67 7.18
CA THR A 80 -3.93 -12.41 6.05
C THR A 80 -3.39 -11.43 5.00
N VAL A 81 -2.49 -11.89 4.14
CA VAL A 81 -1.98 -11.06 3.02
C VAL A 81 -3.12 -10.53 2.16
N SER A 82 -4.22 -11.29 2.02
CA SER A 82 -5.40 -10.85 1.28
C SER A 82 -6.12 -9.71 1.99
N GLU A 83 -6.39 -9.82 3.29
CA GLU A 83 -7.04 -8.76 4.06
C GLU A 83 -6.20 -7.48 4.09
N LEU A 84 -4.88 -7.62 4.21
CA LEU A 84 -3.95 -6.49 4.09
C LEU A 84 -4.04 -5.82 2.71
N ASP A 85 -4.18 -6.62 1.64
CA ASP A 85 -4.31 -6.08 0.28
C ASP A 85 -5.59 -5.26 0.10
N GLU A 86 -6.72 -5.77 0.61
CA GLU A 86 -8.01 -5.09 0.57
C GLU A 86 -7.97 -3.78 1.34
N GLU A 87 -7.43 -3.78 2.56
CA GLU A 87 -7.40 -2.61 3.43
C GLU A 87 -6.54 -1.48 2.84
N LEU A 88 -5.33 -1.81 2.37
CA LEU A 88 -4.43 -0.82 1.79
C LEU A 88 -4.97 -0.30 0.45
N ALA A 89 -5.52 -1.19 -0.40
CA ALA A 89 -6.16 -0.78 -1.64
C ALA A 89 -7.36 0.14 -1.38
N GLY A 90 -8.25 -0.23 -0.47
CA GLY A 90 -9.42 0.57 -0.09
C GLY A 90 -9.03 1.94 0.45
N ALA A 91 -7.98 2.02 1.27
CA ALA A 91 -7.46 3.30 1.76
C ALA A 91 -6.93 4.19 0.62
N LEU A 92 -6.21 3.60 -0.34
CA LEU A 92 -5.67 4.31 -1.50
C LEU A 92 -6.76 4.79 -2.45
N TRP A 93 -7.74 3.94 -2.74
CA TRP A 93 -8.90 4.32 -3.56
C TRP A 93 -9.65 5.46 -2.89
N ASN A 94 -10.06 5.33 -1.63
CA ASN A 94 -10.75 6.40 -0.90
C ASN A 94 -10.00 7.76 -0.93
N ALA A 95 -8.66 7.75 -0.98
CA ALA A 95 -7.86 8.96 -1.05
C ALA A 95 -7.66 9.54 -2.46
N HIS A 96 -7.62 8.70 -3.50
CA HIS A 96 -7.19 9.09 -4.85
C HIS A 96 -8.23 8.86 -5.97
N GLY A 97 -9.38 8.21 -5.71
CA GLY A 97 -10.42 8.02 -6.72
C GLY A 97 -11.55 7.03 -6.35
N ARG A 98 -12.43 6.69 -7.30
CA ARG A 98 -13.32 5.54 -7.12
C ARG A 98 -12.59 4.28 -7.55
N GLU A 99 -12.67 3.22 -6.74
CA GLU A 99 -12.27 1.89 -7.17
C GLU A 99 -13.02 1.54 -8.47
N PRO A 100 -12.32 1.14 -9.55
CA PRO A 100 -12.99 0.72 -10.76
C PRO A 100 -13.78 -0.56 -10.46
N GLU A 101 -15.09 -0.58 -10.75
CA GLU A 101 -16.01 -1.71 -10.51
C GLU A 101 -15.59 -3.04 -11.22
N LEU A 102 -14.49 -3.04 -11.96
CA LEU A 102 -13.98 -4.15 -12.77
C LEU A 102 -13.28 -5.28 -11.97
N LEU A 103 -13.19 -5.17 -10.63
CA LEU A 103 -12.65 -6.26 -9.78
C LEU A 103 -13.73 -7.09 -9.07
N GLY A 104 -15.01 -6.79 -9.30
CA GLY A 104 -16.15 -7.55 -8.82
C GLY A 104 -16.80 -8.40 -9.92
N ALA A 105 -16.10 -9.43 -10.41
CA ALA A 105 -16.69 -10.52 -11.20
C ALA A 105 -15.84 -11.79 -11.08
#